data_AF-A0A2T4WGQ4-F1
#
_entry.id   AF-A0A2T4WGQ4-F1
#
_cell.length_a   1.000
_cell.length_b   1.000
_cell.length_c   1.000
_cell.angle_alpha   90.00
_cell.angle_beta   90.00
_cell.angle_gamma   90.00
#
_symmetry.space_group_name_H-M   'P 1'
#
loop_
_entity.id
_entity.type
_entity.pdbx_description
1 polymer ?
#
loop_
_entity_poly.entity_id
_entity_poly.type
_entity_poly.pdbx_seq_one_letter_code
_entity_poly.pdbx_strand_id
1 'polypeptide(L)'
;MTLKEKIIANFEGKVVRKDLTSLVKGNNPVPAYVLEYLLGQYCAIDDEEIISAGVEKVRTVIRDNYVHRSDSEIVKHKIRSAGSHKIIDKISVNLNDRADIYEAEFANLGLKHVPISDTMVNENRKLLSGGGVWCILTIGYSHADDTEMRWVIVDLKPIQVANVDLEEYIELRKNFNSDEWLDLLMHSVGLNPEYFSRRDKFIQLSRLITHVENNFNFIELGPKGTGKSHIFSELSPHGVLVSGGDVTTANLFVNNT
;
A
#
# COMPACT_ATOMS: atom_id res chain seq x y z
N MET A 1 2.20 28.57 -16.98
CA MET A 1 2.19 27.14 -16.67
C MET A 1 1.17 26.93 -15.57
N THR A 2 0.17 26.08 -15.78
CA THR A 2 -0.79 25.72 -14.72
C THR A 2 -0.09 24.88 -13.64
N LEU A 3 -0.67 24.78 -12.44
CA LEU A 3 -0.11 23.95 -11.37
C LEU A 3 0.04 22.48 -11.83
N LYS A 4 -0.95 21.95 -12.56
CA LYS A 4 -0.92 20.60 -13.14
C LYS A 4 0.32 20.39 -14.03
N GLU A 5 0.53 21.27 -15.01
CA GLU A 5 1.67 21.19 -15.93
C GLU A 5 3.00 21.22 -15.18
N LYS A 6 3.11 22.10 -14.18
CA LYS A 6 4.32 22.26 -13.38
C LYS A 6 4.64 21.02 -12.55
N ILE A 7 3.61 20.38 -11.99
CA ILE A 7 3.73 19.11 -11.26
C ILE A 7 4.25 18.01 -12.19
N ILE A 8 3.63 17.84 -13.36
CA ILE A 8 4.02 16.82 -14.34
C ILE A 8 5.47 17.04 -14.80
N ALA A 9 5.86 18.28 -15.09
CA ALA A 9 7.20 18.60 -15.57
C ALA A 9 8.32 18.37 -14.53
N ASN A 10 8.02 18.50 -13.23
CA ASN A 10 9.02 18.37 -12.17
C ASN A 10 9.00 16.98 -11.50
N PHE A 11 7.85 16.31 -11.47
CA PHE A 11 7.63 15.05 -10.76
C PHE A 11 7.18 13.93 -11.70
N GLU A 12 7.67 13.92 -12.95
CA GLU A 12 7.38 12.87 -13.92
C GLU A 12 7.66 11.48 -13.34
N GLY A 13 6.73 10.54 -13.53
CA GLY A 13 6.81 9.20 -12.96
C GLY A 13 6.59 9.09 -11.43
N LYS A 14 6.40 10.23 -10.73
CA LYS A 14 6.12 10.29 -9.28
C LYS A 14 4.70 10.79 -8.96
N VAL A 15 3.88 11.01 -9.98
CA VAL A 15 2.52 11.57 -9.86
C VAL A 15 1.52 10.53 -10.36
N VAL A 16 0.40 10.42 -9.66
CA VAL A 16 -0.69 9.52 -10.03
C VAL A 16 -2.01 10.30 -10.12
N ARG A 17 -2.79 9.98 -11.14
CA ARG A 17 -4.15 10.49 -11.36
C ARG A 17 -5.13 9.79 -10.39
N LYS A 18 -5.42 10.42 -9.24
CA LYS A 18 -6.30 9.86 -8.19
C LYS A 18 -7.76 9.71 -8.60
N ASP A 19 -8.21 10.47 -9.59
CA ASP A 19 -9.53 10.32 -10.22
C ASP A 19 -9.72 8.89 -10.79
N LEU A 20 -8.65 8.31 -11.34
CA LEU A 20 -8.67 6.95 -11.89
C LEU A 20 -8.81 5.88 -10.80
N THR A 21 -8.29 6.14 -9.59
CA THR A 21 -8.42 5.22 -8.46
C THR A 21 -9.89 4.90 -8.16
N SER A 22 -10.76 5.90 -8.22
CA SER A 22 -12.21 5.73 -8.02
C SER A 22 -12.85 4.85 -9.09
N LEU A 23 -12.38 4.91 -10.33
CA LEU A 23 -12.87 4.08 -11.45
C LEU A 23 -12.47 2.60 -11.30
N VAL A 24 -11.35 2.32 -10.64
CA VAL A 24 -10.83 0.96 -10.44
C VAL A 24 -11.30 0.35 -9.13
N LYS A 25 -11.42 1.16 -8.06
CA LYS A 25 -11.71 0.68 -6.70
C LYS A 25 -13.01 -0.13 -6.67
N GLY A 26 -14.09 0.39 -7.26
CA GLY A 26 -15.39 -0.31 -7.29
C GLY A 26 -15.76 -0.82 -5.90
N ASN A 27 -16.03 -2.12 -5.78
CA ASN A 27 -16.28 -2.81 -4.51
C ASN A 27 -15.06 -3.61 -3.99
N ASN A 28 -13.89 -3.44 -4.59
CA ASN A 28 -12.70 -4.19 -4.18
C ASN A 28 -12.22 -3.69 -2.81
N PRO A 29 -11.91 -4.59 -1.86
CA PRO A 29 -11.43 -4.23 -0.52
C PRO A 29 -9.96 -3.76 -0.49
N VAL A 30 -9.37 -3.49 -1.66
CA VAL A 30 -7.98 -3.11 -1.84
C VAL A 30 -7.78 -1.65 -1.41
N PRO A 31 -6.76 -1.32 -0.58
CA PRO A 31 -6.46 0.07 -0.22
C PRO A 31 -6.13 0.95 -1.42
N ALA A 32 -6.44 2.23 -1.35
CA ALA A 32 -6.23 3.21 -2.42
C ALA A 32 -4.75 3.28 -2.84
N TYR A 33 -3.81 3.30 -1.91
CA TYR A 33 -2.38 3.35 -2.23
C TYR A 33 -1.90 2.15 -3.07
N VAL A 34 -2.56 0.98 -2.95
CA VAL A 34 -2.24 -0.19 -3.78
C VAL A 34 -2.70 0.03 -5.21
N LEU A 35 -3.89 0.58 -5.39
CA LEU A 35 -4.42 0.94 -6.70
C LEU A 35 -3.59 2.07 -7.34
N GLU A 36 -3.22 3.08 -6.55
CA GLU A 36 -2.37 4.19 -6.98
C GLU A 36 -1.00 3.68 -7.45
N TYR A 37 -0.39 2.73 -6.74
CA TYR A 37 0.87 2.12 -7.18
C TYR A 37 0.74 1.40 -8.53
N LEU A 38 -0.34 0.63 -8.73
CA LEU A 38 -0.58 -0.06 -10.00
C LEU A 38 -0.86 0.94 -11.13
N LEU A 39 -1.69 1.96 -10.87
CA LEU A 39 -1.97 3.02 -11.83
C LEU A 39 -0.70 3.80 -12.19
N GLY A 40 0.18 4.07 -11.23
CA GLY A 40 1.47 4.71 -11.49
C GLY A 40 2.37 3.93 -12.45
N GLN A 41 2.23 2.60 -12.53
CA GLN A 41 3.00 1.76 -13.47
C GLN A 41 2.44 1.74 -14.89
N TYR A 42 1.13 1.95 -15.06
CA TYR A 42 0.47 1.77 -16.36
C TYR A 42 -0.16 3.05 -16.94
N CYS A 43 -0.31 4.10 -16.13
CA CYS A 43 -0.98 5.36 -16.48
C CYS A 43 -0.07 6.59 -16.23
N ALA A 44 1.25 6.43 -16.41
CA ALA A 44 2.23 7.47 -16.11
C ALA A 44 2.24 8.65 -17.13
N ILE A 45 1.63 8.47 -18.30
CA ILE A 45 1.65 9.42 -19.42
C ILE A 45 0.28 10.09 -19.54
N ASP A 46 0.24 11.41 -19.75
CA ASP A 46 -0.99 12.21 -19.92
C ASP A 46 -1.57 12.06 -21.35
N ASP A 47 -1.82 10.83 -21.77
CA ASP A 47 -2.48 10.45 -23.03
C ASP A 47 -3.75 9.66 -22.72
N GLU A 48 -4.90 10.11 -23.21
CA GLU A 48 -6.20 9.52 -22.87
C GLU A 48 -6.37 8.07 -23.32
N GLU A 49 -5.81 7.69 -24.48
CA GLU A 49 -5.90 6.32 -24.98
C GLU A 49 -5.04 5.38 -24.12
N ILE A 50 -3.81 5.80 -23.82
CA ILE A 50 -2.89 5.05 -22.94
C ILE A 50 -3.49 4.91 -21.55
N ILE A 51 -4.08 5.98 -21.00
CA ILE A 51 -4.73 5.96 -19.68
C ILE A 51 -5.91 4.99 -19.66
N SER A 52 -6.78 5.01 -20.67
CA SER A 52 -7.94 4.12 -20.74
C SER A 52 -7.49 2.65 -20.80
N ALA A 53 -6.51 2.33 -21.63
CA ALA A 53 -5.92 1.00 -21.71
C ALA A 53 -5.23 0.59 -20.39
N GLY A 54 -4.53 1.52 -19.75
CA GLY A 54 -3.87 1.32 -18.46
C GLY A 54 -4.87 1.01 -17.34
N VAL A 55 -5.99 1.74 -17.26
CA VAL A 55 -7.07 1.49 -16.30
C VAL A 55 -7.65 0.09 -16.46
N GLU A 56 -7.93 -0.35 -17.70
CA GLU A 56 -8.48 -1.69 -17.94
C GLU A 56 -7.47 -2.79 -17.62
N LYS A 57 -6.18 -2.55 -17.87
CA LYS A 57 -5.10 -3.45 -17.47
C LYS A 57 -5.02 -3.57 -15.94
N VAL A 58 -5.11 -2.47 -15.20
CA VAL A 58 -5.12 -2.50 -13.73
C VAL A 58 -6.34 -3.26 -13.22
N ARG A 59 -7.54 -3.04 -13.77
CA ARG A 59 -8.75 -3.79 -13.42
C ARG A 59 -8.58 -5.29 -13.61
N THR A 60 -8.00 -5.68 -14.74
CA THR A 60 -7.70 -7.09 -15.04
C THR A 60 -6.69 -7.66 -14.05
N VAL A 61 -5.62 -6.93 -13.73
CA VAL A 61 -4.62 -7.35 -12.74
C VAL A 61 -5.24 -7.55 -11.35
N ILE A 62 -6.10 -6.63 -10.90
CA ILE A 62 -6.80 -6.79 -9.62
C ILE A 62 -7.72 -8.01 -9.66
N ARG A 63 -8.58 -8.13 -10.68
CA ARG A 63 -9.53 -9.24 -10.79
C ARG A 63 -8.85 -10.61 -10.80
N ASP A 64 -7.73 -10.74 -11.50
CA ASP A 64 -7.13 -12.05 -11.76
C ASP A 64 -6.10 -12.47 -10.68
N ASN A 65 -5.61 -11.52 -9.88
CA ASN A 65 -4.54 -11.74 -8.91
C ASN A 65 -4.92 -11.37 -7.46
N TYR A 66 -5.92 -10.52 -7.22
CA TYR A 66 -6.34 -10.21 -5.85
C TYR A 66 -6.99 -11.42 -5.19
N VAL A 67 -6.57 -11.71 -3.95
CA VAL A 67 -7.13 -12.83 -3.18
C VAL A 67 -8.26 -12.33 -2.29
N HIS A 68 -9.49 -12.74 -2.59
CA HIS A 68 -10.60 -12.62 -1.66
C HIS A 68 -10.56 -13.77 -0.65
N ARG A 69 -10.74 -13.46 0.64
CA ARG A 69 -10.75 -14.47 1.72
C ARG A 69 -11.76 -15.60 1.46
N SER A 70 -12.94 -15.26 0.94
CA SER A 70 -13.99 -16.22 0.58
C SER A 70 -13.56 -17.23 -0.48
N ASP A 71 -12.64 -16.82 -1.36
CA ASP A 71 -12.24 -17.58 -2.56
C ASP A 71 -10.84 -18.17 -2.39
N SER A 72 -10.27 -18.11 -1.18
CA SER A 72 -8.90 -18.52 -0.88
C SER A 72 -8.62 -19.97 -1.30
N GLU A 73 -9.53 -20.91 -1.06
CA GLU A 73 -9.38 -22.31 -1.48
C GLU A 73 -9.43 -22.50 -3.01
N ILE A 74 -10.21 -21.68 -3.73
CA ILE A 74 -10.24 -21.70 -5.20
C ILE A 74 -8.89 -21.21 -5.75
N VAL A 75 -8.33 -20.16 -5.15
CA VAL A 75 -7.00 -19.64 -5.52
C VAL A 75 -5.91 -20.67 -5.21
N LYS A 76 -5.95 -21.34 -4.05
CA LYS A 76 -5.03 -22.43 -3.70
C LYS A 76 -5.12 -23.58 -4.70
N HIS A 77 -6.33 -23.98 -5.09
CA HIS A 77 -6.52 -24.99 -6.13
C HIS A 77 -5.88 -24.57 -7.47
N LYS A 78 -6.10 -23.31 -7.89
CA LYS A 78 -5.48 -22.76 -9.11
C LYS A 78 -3.96 -22.80 -9.05
N ILE A 79 -3.36 -22.36 -7.95
CA ILE A 79 -1.89 -22.39 -7.76
C ILE A 79 -1.37 -23.84 -7.82
N ARG A 80 -2.02 -24.76 -7.10
CA ARG A 80 -1.63 -26.17 -7.06
C ARG A 80 -1.67 -26.82 -8.45
N SER A 81 -2.72 -26.55 -9.23
CA SER A 81 -2.92 -27.10 -10.57
C SER A 81 -2.00 -26.48 -11.61
N ALA A 82 -1.73 -25.17 -11.53
CA ALA A 82 -0.84 -24.46 -12.46
C ALA A 82 0.65 -24.53 -12.06
N GLY A 83 0.95 -25.01 -10.86
CA GLY A 83 2.30 -25.03 -10.27
C GLY A 83 2.72 -23.71 -9.64
N SER A 84 2.36 -22.56 -10.24
CA SER A 84 2.52 -21.24 -9.63
C SER A 84 1.46 -20.26 -10.12
N HIS A 85 1.17 -19.23 -9.33
CA HIS A 85 0.27 -18.13 -9.72
C HIS A 85 0.72 -16.82 -9.08
N LYS A 86 0.49 -15.70 -9.78
CA LYS A 86 0.72 -14.36 -9.25
C LYS A 86 -0.49 -13.93 -8.43
N ILE A 87 -0.24 -13.37 -7.24
CA ILE A 87 -1.28 -12.90 -6.34
C ILE A 87 -0.95 -11.52 -5.77
N ILE A 88 -1.99 -10.83 -5.31
CA ILE A 88 -1.91 -9.61 -4.51
C ILE A 88 -2.49 -9.94 -3.13
N ASP A 89 -1.63 -9.91 -2.12
CA ASP A 89 -2.00 -10.20 -0.74
C ASP A 89 -1.17 -9.35 0.24
N LYS A 90 -1.66 -9.19 1.46
CA LYS A 90 -0.93 -8.58 2.56
C LYS A 90 -0.19 -9.66 3.32
N ILE A 91 1.13 -9.53 3.42
CA ILE A 91 1.99 -10.53 4.06
C ILE A 91 2.77 -9.94 5.23
N SER A 92 2.99 -10.73 6.28
CA SER A 92 3.88 -10.42 7.40
C SER A 92 4.91 -11.52 7.57
N VAL A 93 6.13 -11.17 7.96
CA VAL A 93 7.22 -12.14 8.15
C VAL A 93 7.71 -12.10 9.59
N ASN A 94 7.96 -13.28 10.17
CA ASN A 94 8.56 -13.44 11.49
C ASN A 94 9.70 -14.46 11.42
N LEU A 95 10.66 -14.36 12.35
CA LEU A 95 11.71 -15.38 12.51
C LEU A 95 11.15 -16.54 13.33
N ASN A 96 11.25 -17.76 12.80
CA ASN A 96 11.10 -18.99 13.56
C ASN A 96 12.47 -19.38 14.11
N ASP A 97 12.75 -19.00 15.35
CA ASP A 97 14.02 -19.22 16.05
C ASP A 97 14.34 -20.70 16.31
N ARG A 98 13.32 -21.57 16.34
CA ARG A 98 13.51 -23.01 16.51
C ARG A 98 13.98 -23.71 15.26
N ALA A 99 13.47 -23.26 14.11
CA ALA A 99 13.82 -23.81 12.80
C ALA A 99 14.91 -22.99 12.08
N ASP A 100 15.31 -21.85 12.65
CA ASP A 100 16.28 -20.90 12.09
C ASP A 100 15.92 -20.46 10.66
N ILE A 101 14.62 -20.18 10.44
CA ILE A 101 14.10 -19.72 9.14
C ILE A 101 13.11 -18.57 9.32
N TYR A 102 13.03 -17.71 8.31
CA TYR A 102 11.95 -16.74 8.22
C TYR A 102 10.68 -17.37 7.63
N GLU A 103 9.54 -17.03 8.20
CA GLU A 103 8.23 -17.53 7.81
C GLU A 103 7.27 -16.39 7.55
N ALA A 104 6.54 -16.47 6.44
CA ALA A 104 5.51 -15.54 6.04
C ALA A 104 4.09 -16.04 6.38
N GLU A 105 3.23 -15.10 6.76
CA GLU A 105 1.79 -15.29 6.93
C GLU A 105 1.03 -14.40 5.94
N PHE A 106 0.00 -14.98 5.31
CA PHE A 106 -0.81 -14.37 4.26
C PHE A 106 -2.19 -14.00 4.79
N ALA A 107 -2.55 -12.72 4.71
CA ALA A 107 -3.78 -12.20 5.31
C ALA A 107 -5.07 -12.66 4.60
N ASN A 108 -5.03 -12.89 3.29
CA ASN A 108 -6.22 -13.27 2.51
C ASN A 108 -6.17 -14.71 2.02
N LEU A 109 -5.00 -15.19 1.55
CA LEU A 109 -4.82 -16.59 1.18
C LEU A 109 -4.84 -17.53 2.40
N GLY A 110 -4.55 -16.99 3.59
CA GLY A 110 -4.66 -17.72 4.86
C GLY A 110 -3.57 -18.78 5.05
N LEU A 111 -2.44 -18.66 4.35
CA LEU A 111 -1.27 -19.50 4.57
C LEU A 111 -0.45 -18.96 5.74
N LYS A 112 0.12 -19.88 6.53
CA LYS A 112 1.01 -19.59 7.65
C LYS A 112 2.26 -20.46 7.51
N HIS A 113 3.34 -20.06 8.16
CA HIS A 113 4.60 -20.82 8.18
C HIS A 113 5.20 -21.04 6.78
N VAL A 114 4.97 -20.12 5.83
CA VAL A 114 5.51 -20.22 4.47
C VAL A 114 6.96 -19.74 4.48
N PRO A 115 7.97 -20.58 4.17
CA PRO A 115 9.36 -20.14 4.21
C PRO A 115 9.63 -19.00 3.23
N ILE A 116 10.44 -18.04 3.67
CA ILE A 116 10.93 -16.93 2.85
C ILE A 116 12.44 -16.80 3.05
N SER A 117 13.17 -16.54 1.95
CA SER A 117 14.64 -16.46 2.01
C SER A 117 15.12 -15.21 2.75
N ASP A 118 16.27 -15.32 3.43
CA ASP A 118 16.95 -14.20 4.08
C ASP A 118 17.23 -13.04 3.12
N THR A 119 17.51 -13.34 1.85
CA THR A 119 17.76 -12.30 0.83
C THR A 119 16.51 -11.45 0.61
N MET A 120 15.36 -12.09 0.40
CA MET A 120 14.08 -11.37 0.24
C MET A 120 13.72 -10.56 1.49
N VAL A 121 14.00 -11.09 2.68
CA VAL A 121 13.74 -10.36 3.95
C VAL A 121 14.68 -9.17 4.12
N ASN A 122 15.97 -9.34 3.82
CA ASN A 122 16.97 -8.27 3.93
C ASN A 122 16.70 -7.12 2.96
N GLU A 123 16.28 -7.42 1.74
CA GLU A 123 15.86 -6.42 0.76
C GLU A 123 14.54 -5.73 1.16
N ASN A 124 13.70 -6.39 1.95
CA ASN A 124 12.36 -5.94 2.29
C ASN A 124 12.12 -5.94 3.82
N ARG A 125 13.01 -5.32 4.60
CA ARG A 125 12.98 -5.34 6.09
C ARG A 125 11.65 -4.96 6.71
N LYS A 126 10.84 -4.15 6.02
CA LYS A 126 9.48 -3.75 6.47
C LYS A 126 8.51 -4.92 6.60
N LEU A 127 8.79 -6.08 6.01
CA LEU A 127 8.00 -7.30 6.21
C LEU A 127 8.02 -7.77 7.68
N LEU A 128 9.08 -7.42 8.43
CA LEU A 128 9.27 -7.77 9.84
C LEU A 128 8.51 -6.87 10.82
N SER A 129 7.79 -5.85 10.34
CA SER A 129 7.14 -4.85 11.20
C SER A 129 5.85 -5.34 11.89
N GLY A 130 5.45 -6.61 11.69
CA GLY A 130 4.24 -7.23 12.27
C GLY A 130 2.92 -6.76 11.67
N GLY A 131 2.80 -5.49 11.25
CA GLY A 131 1.58 -4.92 10.66
C GLY A 131 1.24 -5.44 9.26
N GLY A 132 2.17 -6.18 8.62
CA GLY A 132 2.05 -6.74 7.29
C GLY A 132 2.12 -5.69 6.17
N VAL A 133 2.59 -6.11 5.00
CA VAL A 133 2.82 -5.28 3.81
C VAL A 133 2.08 -5.88 2.62
N TRP A 134 1.35 -5.05 1.88
CA TRP A 134 0.76 -5.48 0.61
C TRP A 134 1.86 -5.74 -0.41
N CYS A 135 1.80 -6.92 -1.03
CA CYS A 135 2.79 -7.37 -2.01
C CYS A 135 2.10 -7.92 -3.24
N ILE A 136 2.70 -7.70 -4.40
CA ILE A 136 2.48 -8.52 -5.59
C ILE A 136 3.53 -9.61 -5.53
N LEU A 137 3.11 -10.87 -5.45
CA LEU A 137 4.04 -11.98 -5.28
C LEU A 137 3.63 -13.18 -6.13
N THR A 138 4.60 -14.01 -6.48
CA THR A 138 4.36 -15.27 -7.18
C THR A 138 4.50 -16.39 -6.16
N ILE A 139 3.43 -17.14 -5.96
CA ILE A 139 3.41 -18.28 -5.05
C ILE A 139 3.35 -19.57 -5.86
N GLY A 140 4.24 -20.50 -5.50
CA GLY A 140 4.34 -21.83 -6.08
C GLY A 140 3.81 -22.91 -5.14
N TYR A 141 3.52 -24.06 -5.73
CA TYR A 141 3.17 -25.28 -5.00
C TYR A 141 4.06 -26.45 -5.43
N SER A 142 4.78 -27.03 -4.48
CA SER A 142 5.64 -28.20 -4.70
C SER A 142 4.86 -29.52 -4.54
N HIS A 143 4.96 -30.37 -5.55
CA HIS A 143 4.42 -31.74 -5.54
C HIS A 143 5.48 -32.79 -5.12
N ALA A 144 6.66 -32.36 -4.65
CA ALA A 144 7.67 -33.28 -4.15
C ALA A 144 7.16 -34.06 -2.93
N ASP A 145 7.53 -35.32 -2.80
CA ASP A 145 7.03 -36.20 -1.73
C ASP A 145 7.65 -35.88 -0.36
N ASP A 146 8.86 -35.30 -0.34
CA ASP A 146 9.65 -35.05 0.87
C ASP A 146 9.73 -33.55 1.21
N THR A 147 8.59 -32.89 1.38
CA THR A 147 8.55 -31.47 1.76
C THR A 147 7.45 -31.23 2.78
N GLU A 148 7.83 -30.82 3.99
CA GLU A 148 6.89 -30.47 5.06
C GLU A 148 5.98 -29.29 4.65
N MET A 149 6.55 -28.29 3.97
CA MET A 149 5.83 -27.11 3.50
C MET A 149 5.85 -26.97 1.97
N ARG A 150 4.69 -27.22 1.34
CA ARG A 150 4.56 -27.25 -0.13
C ARG A 150 4.48 -25.88 -0.78
N TRP A 151 4.15 -24.85 -0.01
CA TRP A 151 4.01 -23.49 -0.54
C TRP A 151 5.36 -22.79 -0.55
N VAL A 152 5.70 -22.17 -1.68
CA VAL A 152 6.98 -21.49 -1.88
C VAL A 152 6.73 -20.09 -2.42
N ILE A 153 7.34 -19.08 -1.80
CA ILE A 153 7.37 -17.72 -2.36
C ILE A 153 8.49 -17.69 -3.41
N VAL A 154 8.10 -17.58 -4.68
CA VAL A 154 9.02 -17.58 -5.82
C VAL A 154 9.58 -16.18 -6.04
N ASP A 155 8.72 -15.18 -5.98
CA ASP A 155 9.05 -13.77 -6.19
C ASP A 155 8.14 -12.91 -5.33
N LEU A 156 8.65 -11.78 -4.85
CA LEU A 156 7.92 -10.88 -3.99
C LEU A 156 8.31 -9.43 -4.27
N LYS A 157 7.30 -8.61 -4.61
CA LYS A 157 7.45 -7.18 -4.78
C LYS A 157 6.48 -6.42 -3.86
N PRO A 158 6.98 -5.77 -2.80
CA PRO A 158 6.16 -4.92 -1.97
C PRO A 158 5.55 -3.77 -2.76
N ILE A 159 4.28 -3.49 -2.47
CA ILE A 159 3.52 -2.36 -3.02
C ILE A 159 3.83 -1.15 -2.15
N GLN A 160 4.99 -0.57 -2.42
CA GLN A 160 5.51 0.59 -1.73
C GLN A 160 6.17 1.55 -2.73
N VAL A 161 6.32 2.80 -2.33
CA VAL A 161 7.19 3.75 -3.05
C VAL A 161 8.61 3.22 -2.93
N ALA A 162 9.22 2.85 -4.06
CA ALA A 162 10.46 2.09 -4.11
C ALA A 162 11.67 2.84 -3.54
N ASN A 163 11.68 4.17 -3.65
CA ASN A 163 12.66 5.04 -3.01
C ASN A 163 12.11 6.47 -2.95
N VAL A 164 12.24 7.13 -1.80
CA VAL A 164 11.99 8.57 -1.65
C VAL A 164 13.33 9.24 -1.44
N ASP A 165 13.74 10.08 -2.39
CA ASP A 165 14.95 10.89 -2.31
C ASP A 165 14.58 12.28 -1.76
N LEU A 166 14.84 12.53 -0.49
CA LEU A 166 14.40 13.77 0.15
C LEU A 166 15.10 14.99 -0.45
N GLU A 167 16.39 14.87 -0.76
CA GLU A 167 17.20 15.90 -1.40
C GLU A 167 16.63 16.30 -2.76
N GLU A 168 16.19 15.34 -3.57
CA GLU A 168 15.50 15.60 -4.83
C GLU A 168 14.22 16.42 -4.62
N TYR A 169 13.38 16.03 -3.66
CA TYR A 169 12.14 16.77 -3.36
C TYR A 169 12.42 18.19 -2.86
N ILE A 170 13.48 18.39 -2.06
CA ILE A 170 13.90 19.71 -1.59
C ILE A 170 14.34 20.59 -2.77
N GLU A 171 15.07 20.03 -3.74
CA GLU A 171 15.49 20.78 -4.92
C GLU A 171 14.30 21.16 -5.81
N LEU A 172 13.45 20.18 -6.15
CA LEU A 172 12.27 20.39 -6.98
C LEU A 172 11.27 21.36 -6.34
N ARG A 173 11.15 21.36 -5.00
CA ARG A 173 10.32 22.30 -4.25
C ARG A 173 10.65 23.76 -4.57
N LYS A 174 11.90 24.10 -4.89
CA LYS A 174 12.30 25.49 -5.20
C LYS A 174 11.59 26.04 -6.43
N ASN A 175 11.14 25.17 -7.33
CA ASN A 175 10.37 25.58 -8.50
C ASN A 175 8.97 26.07 -8.14
N PHE A 176 8.43 25.73 -6.95
CA PHE A 176 7.07 26.08 -6.52
C PHE A 176 7.06 27.24 -5.52
N ASN A 177 6.02 28.06 -5.55
CA ASN A 177 5.76 29.00 -4.45
C ASN A 177 5.02 28.28 -3.30
N SER A 178 4.86 28.97 -2.17
CA SER A 178 4.27 28.36 -0.97
C SER A 178 2.80 27.96 -1.12
N ASP A 179 2.01 28.71 -1.87
CA ASP A 179 0.59 28.40 -2.09
C ASP A 179 0.44 27.24 -3.09
N GLU A 180 1.22 27.23 -4.18
CA GLU A 180 1.29 26.11 -5.13
C GLU A 180 1.71 24.80 -4.44
N TRP A 181 2.70 24.88 -3.53
CA TRP A 181 3.13 23.71 -2.79
C TRP A 181 2.06 23.19 -1.83
N LEU A 182 1.36 24.11 -1.16
CA LEU A 182 0.24 23.75 -0.29
C LEU A 182 -0.86 23.04 -1.09
N ASP A 183 -1.16 23.53 -2.29
CA ASP A 183 -2.15 22.94 -3.19
C ASP A 183 -1.74 21.56 -3.71
N LEU A 184 -0.46 21.38 -4.04
CA LEU A 184 0.09 20.07 -4.38
C LEU A 184 -0.07 19.07 -3.23
N LEU A 185 0.24 19.47 -1.99
CA LEU A 185 0.06 18.60 -0.82
C LEU A 185 -1.42 18.23 -0.60
N MET A 186 -2.34 19.18 -0.79
CA MET A 186 -3.78 18.92 -0.72
C MET A 186 -4.23 17.90 -1.77
N HIS A 187 -3.80 18.06 -3.02
CA HIS A 187 -4.05 17.08 -4.08
C HIS A 187 -3.47 15.70 -3.73
N SER A 188 -2.30 15.67 -3.10
CA SER A 188 -1.61 14.43 -2.72
C SER A 188 -2.36 13.64 -1.65
N VAL A 189 -3.11 14.31 -0.77
CA VAL A 189 -4.03 13.66 0.18
C VAL A 189 -5.45 13.44 -0.38
N GLY A 190 -5.69 13.75 -1.66
CA GLY A 190 -6.97 13.54 -2.33
C GLY A 190 -8.02 14.62 -2.05
N LEU A 191 -7.59 15.84 -1.69
CA LEU A 191 -8.47 16.98 -1.46
C LEU A 191 -8.29 18.04 -2.55
N ASN A 192 -9.39 18.60 -3.03
CA ASN A 192 -9.36 19.69 -4.01
C ASN A 192 -9.13 21.02 -3.27
N PRO A 193 -7.98 21.71 -3.47
CA PRO A 193 -7.58 22.87 -2.68
C PRO A 193 -8.49 24.10 -2.87
N GLU A 194 -9.21 24.18 -3.98
CA GLU A 194 -10.13 25.28 -4.31
C GLU A 194 -11.29 25.45 -3.33
N TYR A 195 -11.68 24.38 -2.63
CA TYR A 195 -12.76 24.41 -1.63
C TYR A 195 -12.29 24.78 -0.21
N PHE A 196 -11.00 25.07 -0.03
CA PHE A 196 -10.40 25.28 1.29
C PHE A 196 -9.75 26.65 1.39
N SER A 197 -9.99 27.35 2.50
CA SER A 197 -9.17 28.50 2.85
C SER A 197 -7.75 28.03 3.20
N ARG A 198 -6.78 28.96 3.19
CA ARG A 198 -5.41 28.63 3.60
C ARG A 198 -5.33 28.03 5.01
N ARG A 199 -6.19 28.48 5.93
CA ARG A 199 -6.28 27.93 7.29
C ARG A 199 -6.79 26.48 7.26
N ASP A 200 -7.81 26.20 6.46
CA ASP A 200 -8.39 24.86 6.38
C ASP A 200 -7.41 23.87 5.77
N LYS A 201 -6.61 24.30 4.77
CA LYS A 201 -5.51 23.49 4.20
C LYS A 201 -4.50 23.10 5.27
N PHE A 202 -4.06 24.04 6.11
CA PHE A 202 -3.15 23.71 7.22
C PHE A 202 -3.77 22.73 8.22
N ILE A 203 -5.06 22.87 8.54
CA ILE A 203 -5.75 21.94 9.44
C ILE A 203 -5.75 20.53 8.82
N GLN A 204 -6.07 20.38 7.54
CA GLN A 204 -6.07 19.08 6.87
C GLN A 204 -4.68 18.45 6.84
N LEU A 205 -3.65 19.22 6.49
CA LEU A 205 -2.27 18.73 6.45
C LEU A 205 -1.71 18.42 7.85
N SER A 206 -2.15 19.13 8.90
CA SER A 206 -1.72 18.84 10.27
C SER A 206 -2.06 17.42 10.74
N ARG A 207 -3.10 16.81 10.14
CA ARG A 207 -3.49 15.41 10.41
C ARG A 207 -2.43 14.41 9.96
N LEU A 208 -1.50 14.82 9.09
CA LEU A 208 -0.39 14.00 8.60
C LEU A 208 0.85 14.08 9.49
N ILE A 209 0.89 14.96 10.49
CA ILE A 209 2.07 15.14 11.35
C ILE A 209 2.45 13.82 12.05
N THR A 210 1.45 13.00 12.41
CA THR A 210 1.66 11.66 12.99
C THR A 210 2.38 10.68 12.07
N HIS A 211 2.45 10.95 10.76
CA HIS A 211 3.19 10.13 9.80
C HIS A 211 4.66 10.54 9.66
N VAL A 212 5.03 11.75 10.11
CA VAL A 212 6.38 12.29 9.89
C VAL A 212 7.11 12.64 11.18
N GLU A 213 6.39 12.93 12.26
CA GLU A 213 6.97 13.26 13.57
C GLU A 213 6.80 12.12 14.57
N ASN A 214 7.93 11.65 15.10
CA ASN A 214 7.92 10.69 16.21
C ASN A 214 7.40 11.36 17.49
N ASN A 215 6.70 10.58 18.33
CA ASN A 215 6.14 11.03 19.60
C ASN A 215 5.14 12.20 19.50
N PHE A 216 4.54 12.42 18.32
CA PHE A 216 3.45 13.37 18.16
C PHE A 216 2.10 12.70 18.43
N ASN A 217 1.38 13.21 19.44
CA ASN A 217 0.05 12.73 19.79
C ASN A 217 -0.95 13.86 19.60
N PHE A 218 -2.08 13.58 18.93
CA PHE A 218 -3.18 14.54 18.84
C PHE A 218 -4.53 13.83 18.92
N ILE A 219 -5.57 14.60 19.22
CA ILE A 219 -6.96 14.13 19.32
C ILE A 219 -7.77 14.84 18.23
N GLU A 220 -8.36 14.07 17.31
CA GLU A 220 -9.29 14.59 16.29
C GLU A 220 -10.74 14.35 16.72
N LEU A 221 -11.48 15.41 16.97
CA LEU A 221 -12.92 15.35 17.22
C LEU A 221 -13.67 15.82 15.98
N GLY A 222 -14.60 14.99 15.49
CA GLY A 222 -15.44 15.37 14.37
C GLY A 222 -16.59 14.41 14.13
N PRO A 223 -17.65 14.83 13.43
CA PRO A 223 -18.80 13.98 13.07
C PRO A 223 -18.41 12.69 12.33
N LYS A 224 -19.34 11.73 12.25
CA LYS A 224 -19.14 10.54 11.41
C LYS A 224 -18.98 10.96 9.94
N GLY A 225 -18.13 10.25 9.18
CA GLY A 225 -17.93 10.50 7.76
C GLY A 225 -16.89 11.57 7.39
N THR A 226 -16.18 12.18 8.35
CA THR A 226 -15.15 13.20 8.07
C THR A 226 -13.79 12.65 7.62
N GLY A 227 -13.70 11.36 7.24
CA GLY A 227 -12.44 10.76 6.79
C GLY A 227 -11.36 10.61 7.88
N LYS A 228 -11.72 10.58 9.17
CA LYS A 228 -10.79 10.36 10.30
C LYS A 228 -9.95 9.10 10.13
N SER A 229 -10.63 7.98 9.92
CA SER A 229 -9.99 6.67 9.74
C SER A 229 -9.28 6.55 8.40
N HIS A 230 -9.74 7.29 7.38
CA HIS A 230 -9.24 7.18 6.01
C HIS A 230 -7.74 7.49 5.91
N ILE A 231 -7.27 8.53 6.60
CA ILE A 231 -5.84 8.91 6.64
C ILE A 231 -4.97 7.72 7.06
N PHE A 232 -5.36 7.02 8.12
CA PHE A 232 -4.56 5.93 8.69
C PHE A 232 -4.71 4.60 7.94
N SER A 233 -5.79 4.40 7.18
CA SER A 233 -6.01 3.16 6.44
C SER A 233 -5.58 3.22 4.97
N GLU A 234 -5.58 4.41 4.35
CA GLU A 234 -5.56 4.54 2.88
C GLU A 234 -4.39 5.36 2.34
N LEU A 235 -3.72 6.18 3.17
CA LEU A 235 -2.57 6.98 2.70
C LEU A 235 -1.23 6.27 2.81
N SER A 236 -1.06 5.36 3.77
CA SER A 236 0.24 4.77 4.04
C SER A 236 0.11 3.32 4.47
N PRO A 237 1.01 2.43 4.01
CA PRO A 237 1.12 1.07 4.55
C PRO A 237 1.61 1.04 6.00
N HIS A 238 2.08 2.18 6.53
CA HIS A 238 2.59 2.32 7.90
C HIS A 238 1.54 2.78 8.91
N GLY A 239 0.33 3.12 8.46
CA GLY A 239 -0.78 3.40 9.36
C GLY A 239 -1.45 2.11 9.84
N VAL A 240 -1.68 2.00 11.15
CA VAL A 240 -2.48 0.92 11.74
C VAL A 240 -3.72 1.54 12.37
N LEU A 241 -4.88 1.17 11.85
CA LEU A 241 -6.16 1.56 12.43
C LEU A 241 -6.62 0.49 13.42
N VAL A 242 -6.74 0.87 14.68
CA VAL A 242 -7.15 0.00 15.79
C VAL A 242 -8.58 0.35 16.16
N SER A 243 -9.54 -0.55 15.91
CA SER A 243 -10.96 -0.35 16.25
C SER A 243 -11.20 -0.76 17.71
N GLY A 244 -12.00 0.01 18.46
CA GLY A 244 -12.24 -0.30 19.88
C GLY A 244 -13.01 -1.60 20.15
N GLY A 245 -13.58 -2.25 19.11
CA GLY A 245 -14.36 -3.48 19.24
C GLY A 245 -13.56 -4.77 19.07
N ASP A 246 -12.41 -4.73 18.39
CA ASP A 246 -11.68 -5.94 17.94
C ASP A 246 -10.34 -6.13 18.66
N VAL A 247 -10.10 -5.40 19.75
CA VAL A 247 -8.75 -5.22 20.29
C VAL A 247 -8.68 -5.68 21.74
N THR A 248 -7.81 -6.65 21.99
CA THR A 248 -7.46 -7.09 23.34
C THR A 248 -6.52 -6.08 23.97
N THR A 249 -6.49 -6.01 25.31
CA THR A 249 -5.55 -5.15 26.05
C THR A 249 -4.10 -5.39 25.65
N ALA A 250 -3.74 -6.63 25.28
CA ALA A 250 -2.42 -7.02 24.81
C ALA A 250 -2.05 -6.46 23.43
N ASN A 251 -3.03 -6.07 22.60
CA ASN A 251 -2.78 -5.45 21.30
C ASN A 251 -2.60 -3.93 21.40
N LEU A 252 -3.03 -3.29 22.49
CA LEU A 252 -2.88 -1.85 22.73
C LEU A 252 -1.54 -1.49 23.40
N PHE A 253 -0.96 -2.44 24.13
CA PHE A 253 0.28 -2.25 24.85
C PHE A 253 1.25 -3.34 24.45
N VAL A 254 2.45 -2.96 24.00
CA VAL A 254 3.56 -3.91 23.85
C VAL A 254 3.82 -4.51 25.22
N ASN A 255 3.48 -5.78 25.40
CA ASN A 255 3.76 -6.49 26.64
C ASN A 255 5.21 -6.97 26.61
N ASN A 256 6.11 -6.22 27.23
CA ASN A 256 7.52 -6.57 27.40
C ASN A 256 7.78 -7.39 28.70
N THR A 257 6.80 -8.17 29.17
CA THR A 257 7.03 -9.12 30.29
C THR A 257 7.39 -10.49 29.78
#